data_AF-A0A857VG81-F1
#
_entry.id   AF-A0A857VG81-F1
#
_cell.length_a   1.000
_cell.length_b   1.000
_cell.length_c   1.000
_cell.angle_alpha   90.00
_cell.angle_beta   90.00
_cell.angle_gamma   90.00
#
_symmetry.space_group_name_H-M   'P 1'
#
loop_
_entity.id
_entity.type
_entity.pdbx_description
1 polymer ?
#
loop_
_entity_poly.entity_id
_entity_poly.type
_entity_poly.pdbx_seq_one_letter_code
_entity_poly.pdbx_strand_id
1 'polypeptide(L)'
;MDKKQTEQPESLRPERGGFVAMCASWLRRPKSWVIIGGGIVALTVIVVGVLFVITTRGNVGAERVSDEDLQAIDRPIRLKFNQQLGEVRPEIKPEVRGVWREKRQLFGVFEMEFTPDQPLAADTNYTVAFPGARRSLFGNATIHDVSFKTQKAPRVDTTSLDGKEVIAMDQALTVRLGSRASKLRDLELTTEPALELKRESSDDQTFSWKYAGLLAPDTQYTFKLYDKAQKEELKRFTVKSASLPAIGSPIKEHSVTPSDELKLTFQEAIDAKNRPNIAVDTAGNGSWRSDTEYVFKADKLEPGKTYTYTIPKGLRTARGGVLVEEVKKTFTTNGHVRGVGASPWRTTVDQAVQDVWITFDQAVDHKSAQDRLRVSSGTVQSISWRGNTMVARVVNMGFQRQVQVWVEPGVQPVFGLPSVERIATSFTTNSRVVKLNNVPFYRQAYAQSCEAASLRMALAYRGVHDNDWNILQRFGYRPRPRDKATNEWDDPNAQFVGDVNGNQGAGTGWGVYAGPVARAAGQYGRRTSVAYGANANFVAQQIHNGNPVIAWGVWRIGAKIDSWRTPSGRIVSGPIPMHVRLIVGVRGEPHDPLGFYVNDPIAGRLYWTRAQFVAMTAGAGPAAQLLAVH
;
A
#
# COMPACT_ATOMS: atom_id res chain seq x y z
N MET A 1 -18.46 74.46 1.44
CA MET A 1 -17.03 74.68 1.18
C MET A 1 -16.56 73.50 0.34
N ASP A 2 -16.16 73.62 -0.92
CA ASP A 2 -16.29 74.77 -1.83
C ASP A 2 -16.49 74.31 -3.29
N LYS A 3 -17.10 75.22 -4.04
CA LYS A 3 -16.93 75.56 -5.46
C LYS A 3 -15.78 74.85 -6.23
N LYS A 4 -15.88 74.58 -7.54
CA LYS A 4 -16.60 75.32 -8.60
C LYS A 4 -16.60 74.54 -9.94
N GLN A 5 -17.65 74.73 -10.77
CA GLN A 5 -17.67 74.81 -12.27
C GLN A 5 -16.97 73.69 -13.11
N THR A 6 -17.43 73.23 -14.28
CA THR A 6 -18.52 73.60 -15.21
C THR A 6 -18.89 72.35 -16.06
N GLU A 7 -19.86 72.29 -17.00
CA GLU A 7 -20.74 73.28 -17.66
C GLU A 7 -22.11 72.61 -18.01
N GLN A 8 -22.93 73.29 -18.82
CA GLN A 8 -24.07 72.80 -19.63
C GLN A 8 -23.98 73.53 -21.01
N PRO A 9 -24.83 73.32 -22.04
CA PRO A 9 -26.15 72.69 -22.11
C PRO A 9 -26.18 71.57 -23.21
N GLU A 10 -27.26 71.09 -23.83
CA GLU A 10 -28.65 71.56 -23.96
C GLU A 10 -29.57 70.39 -24.36
N SER A 11 -30.77 70.31 -23.78
CA SER A 11 -31.81 69.36 -24.21
C SER A 11 -33.17 70.04 -24.26
N LEU A 12 -33.70 70.21 -25.48
CA LEU A 12 -34.99 70.85 -25.73
C LEU A 12 -35.92 69.94 -26.55
N ARG A 13 -37.11 69.69 -25.98
CA ARG A 13 -38.28 69.04 -26.58
C ARG A 13 -39.50 69.39 -25.70
N PRO A 14 -40.72 69.50 -26.25
CA PRO A 14 -41.06 70.38 -27.37
C PRO A 14 -42.39 71.14 -27.11
N GLU A 15 -42.52 72.40 -27.53
CA GLU A 15 -43.81 73.09 -27.47
C GLU A 15 -44.69 72.86 -28.73
N ARG A 16 -46.00 72.83 -28.50
CA ARG A 16 -47.05 72.71 -29.53
C ARG A 16 -47.56 74.09 -29.93
N GLY A 17 -47.55 74.36 -31.23
CA GLY A 17 -48.28 75.46 -31.88
C GLY A 17 -47.81 75.51 -33.33
N GLY A 18 -48.66 75.49 -34.36
CA GLY A 18 -49.99 76.06 -34.46
C GLY A 18 -50.09 76.83 -35.77
N PHE A 19 -49.56 76.26 -36.87
CA PHE A 19 -49.39 76.94 -38.17
C PHE A 19 -50.37 76.41 -39.24
N VAL A 20 -51.66 76.40 -38.89
CA VAL A 20 -52.77 76.19 -39.84
C VAL A 20 -53.69 77.42 -39.82
N ALA A 21 -53.11 78.61 -40.06
CA ALA A 21 -53.85 79.87 -40.01
C ALA A 21 -53.20 81.06 -40.76
N MET A 22 -52.52 80.89 -41.91
CA MET A 22 -52.10 82.05 -42.72
C MET A 22 -51.90 81.75 -44.21
N CYS A 23 -53.01 81.49 -44.94
CA CYS A 23 -53.05 81.58 -46.42
C CYS A 23 -54.48 81.67 -47.00
N ALA A 24 -55.46 82.17 -46.23
CA ALA A 24 -56.89 82.06 -46.56
C ALA A 24 -57.59 83.39 -46.94
N SER A 25 -56.85 84.47 -47.23
CA SER A 25 -57.40 85.82 -47.45
C SER A 25 -57.09 86.47 -48.81
N TRP A 26 -56.40 85.79 -49.73
CA TRP A 26 -55.94 86.40 -51.01
C TRP A 26 -56.55 85.79 -52.28
N LEU A 27 -57.80 85.31 -52.23
CA LEU A 27 -58.48 84.67 -53.37
C LEU A 27 -59.93 85.14 -53.57
N ARG A 28 -60.14 86.46 -53.59
CA ARG A 28 -61.41 87.10 -53.98
C ARG A 28 -61.25 88.39 -54.81
N ARG A 29 -60.61 88.35 -56.00
CA ARG A 29 -60.91 89.25 -57.16
C ARG A 29 -60.64 88.54 -58.51
N PRO A 30 -61.49 88.70 -59.55
CA PRO A 30 -61.51 87.78 -60.70
C PRO A 30 -60.79 88.30 -61.95
N LYS A 31 -59.52 88.72 -61.86
CA LYS A 31 -58.72 89.17 -63.03
C LYS A 31 -57.28 88.65 -63.13
N SER A 32 -56.89 87.63 -62.35
CA SER A 32 -55.50 87.12 -62.29
C SER A 32 -55.29 85.71 -62.85
N TRP A 33 -56.34 85.05 -63.37
CA TRP A 33 -56.28 83.63 -63.76
C TRP A 33 -55.48 83.35 -65.04
N VAL A 34 -55.35 84.32 -65.95
CA VAL A 34 -54.76 84.09 -67.29
C VAL A 34 -53.22 83.93 -67.25
N ILE A 35 -52.54 84.62 -66.33
CA ILE A 35 -51.06 84.60 -66.24
C ILE A 35 -50.57 83.41 -65.40
N ILE A 36 -51.30 83.02 -64.36
CA ILE A 36 -50.98 81.83 -63.56
C ILE A 36 -51.28 80.55 -64.34
N GLY A 37 -52.36 80.51 -65.12
CA GLY A 37 -52.67 79.39 -66.01
C GLY A 37 -51.59 79.15 -67.06
N GLY A 38 -51.11 80.21 -67.74
CA GLY A 38 -50.03 80.10 -68.72
C GLY A 38 -48.71 79.63 -68.12
N GLY A 39 -48.33 80.16 -66.96
CA GLY A 39 -47.11 79.75 -66.24
C GLY A 39 -47.17 78.30 -65.75
N ILE A 40 -48.29 77.88 -65.17
CA ILE A 40 -48.48 76.49 -64.73
C ILE A 40 -48.53 75.54 -65.93
N VAL A 41 -49.21 75.88 -67.03
CA VAL A 41 -49.23 75.01 -68.23
C VAL A 41 -47.84 74.92 -68.87
N ALA A 42 -47.09 76.01 -68.99
CA ALA A 42 -45.72 75.98 -69.51
C ALA A 42 -44.77 75.17 -68.59
N LEU A 43 -44.84 75.38 -67.27
CA LEU A 43 -44.06 74.60 -66.31
C LEU A 43 -44.50 73.13 -66.29
N THR A 44 -45.79 72.84 -66.48
CA THR A 44 -46.31 71.47 -66.60
C THR A 44 -45.86 70.83 -67.90
N VAL A 45 -45.80 71.54 -69.03
CA VAL A 45 -45.29 71.01 -70.31
C VAL A 45 -43.77 70.82 -70.27
N ILE A 46 -43.02 71.68 -69.57
CA ILE A 46 -41.59 71.48 -69.34
C ILE A 46 -41.34 70.33 -68.36
N VAL A 47 -42.06 70.25 -67.23
CA VAL A 47 -41.94 69.14 -66.27
C VAL A 47 -42.40 67.82 -66.86
N VAL A 48 -43.51 67.79 -67.59
CA VAL A 48 -43.97 66.60 -68.33
C VAL A 48 -43.02 66.27 -69.47
N GLY A 49 -42.44 67.25 -70.17
CA GLY A 49 -41.42 67.04 -71.20
C GLY A 49 -40.11 66.49 -70.64
N VAL A 50 -39.66 66.97 -69.48
CA VAL A 50 -38.48 66.47 -68.75
C VAL A 50 -38.76 65.10 -68.15
N LEU A 51 -39.93 64.85 -67.55
CA LEU A 51 -40.35 63.49 -67.15
C LEU A 51 -40.42 62.58 -68.38
N PHE A 52 -40.94 63.03 -69.50
CA PHE A 52 -41.04 62.26 -70.74
C PHE A 52 -39.65 61.90 -71.27
N VAL A 53 -38.69 62.85 -71.30
CA VAL A 53 -37.30 62.55 -71.70
C VAL A 53 -36.62 61.61 -70.70
N ILE A 54 -36.78 61.81 -69.39
CA ILE A 54 -36.21 60.94 -68.35
C ILE A 54 -36.77 59.51 -68.48
N THR A 55 -38.09 59.35 -68.61
CA THR A 55 -38.77 58.04 -68.69
C THR A 55 -38.60 57.34 -70.04
N THR A 56 -38.44 58.08 -71.15
CA THR A 56 -38.30 57.49 -72.51
C THR A 56 -36.85 57.34 -72.99
N ARG A 57 -35.90 58.13 -72.47
CA ARG A 57 -34.48 58.12 -72.93
C ARG A 57 -33.43 57.96 -71.83
N GLY A 58 -33.77 58.00 -70.54
CA GLY A 58 -32.80 57.78 -69.47
C GLY A 58 -32.35 56.30 -69.36
N ASN A 59 -31.11 56.08 -68.90
CA ASN A 59 -30.60 54.73 -68.60
C ASN A 59 -31.40 54.10 -67.46
N VAL A 60 -31.96 52.91 -67.70
CA VAL A 60 -32.66 52.14 -66.68
C VAL A 60 -31.65 51.30 -65.90
N GLY A 61 -31.57 51.55 -64.60
CA GLY A 61 -30.74 50.81 -63.66
C GLY A 61 -31.61 50.02 -62.68
N ALA A 62 -31.15 48.82 -62.34
CA ALA A 62 -31.65 48.04 -61.22
C ALA A 62 -30.54 47.92 -60.18
N GLU A 63 -30.87 48.13 -58.91
CA GLU A 63 -29.93 48.01 -57.80
C GLU A 63 -30.51 47.06 -56.74
N ARG A 64 -29.66 46.21 -56.15
CA ARG A 64 -30.06 45.33 -55.04
C ARG A 64 -30.23 46.18 -53.77
N VAL A 65 -31.43 46.17 -53.19
CA VAL A 65 -31.71 46.84 -51.92
C VAL A 65 -31.27 45.94 -50.78
N SER A 66 -30.10 46.21 -50.20
CA SER A 66 -29.55 45.50 -49.05
C SER A 66 -28.50 46.35 -48.35
N ASP A 67 -28.51 46.33 -47.02
CA ASP A 67 -27.50 46.98 -46.17
C ASP A 67 -26.27 46.09 -45.91
N GLU A 68 -26.18 44.92 -46.57
CA GLU A 68 -25.13 43.90 -46.39
C GLU A 68 -24.46 43.57 -47.73
N ASP A 69 -23.12 43.51 -47.78
CA ASP A 69 -22.36 43.20 -49.01
C ASP A 69 -22.70 41.82 -49.63
N LEU A 70 -23.13 40.87 -48.79
CA LEU A 70 -23.51 39.51 -49.19
C LEU A 70 -25.00 39.28 -48.97
N GLN A 71 -25.65 38.55 -49.88
CA GLN A 71 -27.05 38.18 -49.76
C GLN A 71 -27.24 37.04 -48.74
N ALA A 72 -28.02 37.29 -47.69
CA ALA A 72 -28.49 36.23 -46.78
C ALA A 72 -29.34 35.20 -47.54
N ILE A 73 -29.03 33.92 -47.34
CA ILE A 73 -29.62 32.82 -48.13
C ILE A 73 -31.11 32.59 -47.88
N ASP A 74 -31.62 33.07 -46.75
CA ASP A 74 -32.99 32.85 -46.28
C ASP A 74 -33.85 34.13 -46.29
N ARG A 75 -33.31 35.24 -46.83
CA ARG A 75 -34.02 36.50 -47.03
C ARG A 75 -34.40 36.69 -48.50
N PRO A 76 -35.54 37.36 -48.79
CA PRO A 76 -35.90 37.71 -50.16
C PRO A 76 -34.87 38.67 -50.78
N ILE A 77 -34.73 38.57 -52.11
CA ILE A 77 -33.89 39.48 -52.90
C ILE A 77 -34.76 40.64 -53.35
N ARG A 78 -34.38 41.88 -53.01
CA ARG A 78 -35.08 43.10 -53.45
C ARG A 78 -34.26 43.83 -54.49
N LEU A 79 -34.90 44.18 -55.61
CA LEU A 79 -34.30 44.89 -56.73
C LEU A 79 -35.14 46.15 -56.97
N LYS A 80 -34.56 47.33 -56.75
CA LYS A 80 -35.24 48.60 -56.98
C LYS A 80 -34.76 49.22 -58.28
N PHE A 81 -35.70 49.76 -59.05
CA PHE A 81 -35.39 50.44 -60.30
C PHE A 81 -35.25 51.94 -60.07
N ASN A 82 -34.35 52.58 -60.81
CA ASN A 82 -34.19 54.04 -60.81
C ASN A 82 -35.34 54.78 -61.53
N GLN A 83 -36.22 54.05 -62.23
CA GLN A 83 -37.40 54.53 -62.96
C GLN A 83 -38.55 53.53 -62.83
N GLN A 84 -39.80 53.96 -63.04
CA GLN A 84 -40.96 53.05 -63.05
C GLN A 84 -41.11 52.37 -64.42
N LEU A 85 -41.33 51.05 -64.41
CA LEU A 85 -41.31 50.17 -65.59
C LEU A 85 -42.69 49.54 -65.88
N GLY A 86 -42.99 49.24 -67.13
CA GLY A 86 -44.30 48.74 -67.54
C GLY A 86 -44.49 47.25 -67.27
N GLU A 87 -43.59 46.44 -67.82
CA GLU A 87 -43.54 44.98 -67.70
C GLU A 87 -42.08 44.57 -67.52
N VAL A 88 -41.79 43.74 -66.52
CA VAL A 88 -40.43 43.25 -66.22
C VAL A 88 -40.53 41.79 -65.80
N ARG A 89 -39.76 40.90 -66.43
CA ARG A 89 -39.71 39.47 -66.11
C ARG A 89 -38.26 39.09 -65.77
N PRO A 90 -37.83 39.19 -64.51
CA PRO A 90 -36.46 38.89 -64.14
C PRO A 90 -36.20 37.39 -64.15
N GLU A 91 -35.04 37.00 -64.66
CA GLU A 91 -34.53 35.62 -64.62
C GLU A 91 -33.30 35.55 -63.72
N ILE A 92 -33.29 34.65 -62.74
CA ILE A 92 -32.15 34.42 -61.85
C ILE A 92 -31.33 33.22 -62.33
N LYS A 93 -30.00 33.38 -62.39
CA LYS A 93 -29.03 32.33 -62.74
C LYS A 93 -27.98 32.19 -61.63
N PRO A 94 -27.63 30.98 -61.16
CA PRO A 94 -28.30 29.69 -61.41
C PRO A 94 -29.81 29.71 -61.10
N GLU A 95 -30.57 28.83 -61.74
CA GLU A 95 -32.03 28.80 -61.59
C GLU A 95 -32.42 28.51 -60.13
N VAL A 96 -33.32 29.33 -59.58
CA VAL A 96 -33.87 29.17 -58.22
C VAL A 96 -35.39 29.13 -58.32
N ARG A 97 -35.99 28.14 -57.65
CA ARG A 97 -37.45 28.08 -57.48
C ARG A 97 -37.89 29.10 -56.44
N GLY A 98 -38.88 29.91 -56.79
CA GLY A 98 -39.40 30.97 -55.95
C GLY A 98 -40.41 31.84 -56.67
N VAL A 99 -40.95 32.81 -55.95
CA VAL A 99 -42.00 33.71 -56.43
C VAL A 99 -41.48 35.13 -56.52
N TRP A 100 -41.52 35.70 -57.73
CA TRP A 100 -41.36 37.14 -57.95
C TRP A 100 -42.66 37.89 -57.58
N ARG A 101 -42.51 38.98 -56.84
CA ARG A 101 -43.60 39.91 -56.51
C ARG A 101 -43.23 41.32 -56.97
N GLU A 102 -44.09 41.90 -57.80
CA GLU A 102 -43.94 43.28 -58.27
C GLU A 102 -44.51 44.27 -57.25
N LYS A 103 -43.80 45.37 -56.99
CA LYS A 103 -44.34 46.54 -56.28
C LYS A 103 -44.52 47.67 -57.29
N ARG A 104 -45.77 48.13 -57.44
CA ARG A 104 -46.19 49.12 -58.43
C ARG A 104 -46.56 50.47 -57.79
N GLN A 105 -46.32 51.54 -58.53
CA GLN A 105 -46.78 52.91 -58.28
C GLN A 105 -47.59 53.41 -59.49
N LEU A 106 -48.04 54.67 -59.47
CA LEU A 106 -48.95 55.25 -60.48
C LEU A 106 -48.51 55.05 -61.94
N PHE A 107 -47.20 54.95 -62.19
CA PHE A 107 -46.61 54.79 -63.51
C PHE A 107 -45.80 53.48 -63.63
N GLY A 108 -46.14 52.42 -62.89
CA GLY A 108 -45.62 51.07 -63.10
C GLY A 108 -44.76 50.48 -61.97
N VAL A 109 -44.05 49.40 -62.26
CA VAL A 109 -43.21 48.65 -61.32
C VAL A 109 -41.98 49.47 -60.94
N PHE A 110 -41.74 49.67 -59.63
CA PHE A 110 -40.56 50.39 -59.12
C PHE A 110 -39.61 49.48 -58.32
N GLU A 111 -40.09 48.31 -57.87
CA GLU A 111 -39.30 47.34 -57.12
C GLU A 111 -39.82 45.91 -57.39
N MET A 112 -38.89 44.96 -57.48
CA MET A 112 -39.16 43.52 -57.56
C MET A 112 -38.63 42.84 -56.30
N GLU A 113 -39.42 41.96 -55.71
CA GLU A 113 -39.03 41.13 -54.57
C GLU A 113 -39.13 39.65 -54.96
N PHE A 114 -38.01 38.92 -54.94
CA PHE A 114 -37.99 37.48 -55.13
C PHE A 114 -37.92 36.77 -53.78
N THR A 115 -38.91 35.94 -53.49
CA THR A 115 -38.90 35.05 -52.34
C THR A 115 -38.60 33.63 -52.83
N PRO A 116 -37.42 33.07 -52.51
CA PRO A 116 -37.09 31.70 -52.91
C PRO A 116 -37.86 30.67 -52.05
N ASP A 117 -38.25 29.55 -52.65
CA ASP A 117 -39.01 28.48 -51.97
C ASP A 117 -38.14 27.68 -50.99
N GLN A 118 -36.84 27.64 -51.24
CA GLN A 118 -35.80 27.06 -50.40
C GLN A 118 -34.64 28.05 -50.24
N PRO A 119 -33.80 27.96 -49.20
CA PRO A 119 -32.67 28.86 -49.05
C PRO A 119 -31.73 28.82 -50.26
N LEU A 120 -31.19 29.97 -50.65
CA LEU A 120 -30.22 30.08 -51.74
C LEU A 120 -28.96 29.25 -51.44
N ALA A 121 -28.28 28.77 -52.48
CA ALA A 121 -27.01 28.07 -52.31
C ALA A 121 -25.97 29.02 -51.68
N ALA A 122 -25.21 28.54 -50.69
CA ALA A 122 -24.20 29.33 -50.00
C ALA A 122 -22.98 29.63 -50.90
N ASP A 123 -22.26 30.73 -50.61
CA ASP A 123 -21.03 31.14 -51.30
C ASP A 123 -21.12 31.21 -52.84
N THR A 124 -22.33 31.39 -53.36
CA THR A 124 -22.69 31.25 -54.79
C THR A 124 -22.92 32.63 -55.39
N ASN A 125 -22.36 32.86 -56.58
CA ASN A 125 -22.64 34.05 -57.37
C ASN A 125 -23.97 33.84 -58.12
N TYR A 126 -24.90 34.77 -57.93
CA TYR A 126 -26.15 34.83 -58.66
C TYR A 126 -26.18 36.08 -59.52
N THR A 127 -26.79 35.96 -60.70
CA THR A 127 -27.00 37.06 -61.63
C THR A 127 -28.47 37.11 -61.99
N VAL A 128 -29.11 38.27 -61.82
CA VAL A 128 -30.48 38.52 -62.26
C VAL A 128 -30.45 39.32 -63.55
N ALA A 129 -30.91 38.71 -64.63
CA ALA A 129 -31.09 39.33 -65.93
C ALA A 129 -32.55 39.79 -66.11
N PHE A 130 -32.77 40.78 -66.99
CA PHE A 130 -34.11 41.36 -67.22
C PHE A 130 -34.52 41.28 -68.70
N PRO A 131 -34.71 40.06 -69.26
CA PRO A 131 -35.08 39.89 -70.65
C PRO A 131 -36.44 40.54 -70.96
N GLY A 132 -36.50 41.29 -72.07
CA GLY A 132 -37.74 41.86 -72.58
C GLY A 132 -38.38 42.95 -71.71
N ALA A 133 -37.64 43.57 -70.78
CA ALA A 133 -38.17 44.65 -69.94
C ALA A 133 -38.71 45.83 -70.78
N ARG A 134 -39.82 46.42 -70.34
CA ARG A 134 -40.51 47.52 -71.02
C ARG A 134 -40.56 48.79 -70.18
N ARG A 135 -40.40 49.94 -70.82
CA ARG A 135 -40.63 51.26 -70.20
C ARG A 135 -42.13 51.44 -69.93
N SER A 136 -42.46 52.27 -68.93
CA SER A 136 -43.84 52.54 -68.51
C SER A 136 -44.73 53.14 -69.61
N LEU A 137 -44.16 54.05 -70.41
CA LEU A 137 -44.89 54.74 -71.48
C LEU A 137 -44.76 54.00 -72.82
N PHE A 138 -43.57 54.04 -73.43
CA PHE A 138 -43.30 53.40 -74.72
C PHE A 138 -41.84 52.94 -74.83
N GLY A 139 -41.62 51.81 -75.50
CA GLY A 139 -40.30 51.28 -75.87
C GLY A 139 -39.73 50.22 -74.91
N ASN A 140 -38.75 49.46 -75.43
CA ASN A 140 -38.01 48.48 -74.64
C ASN A 140 -37.03 49.18 -73.68
N ALA A 141 -36.76 48.56 -72.54
CA ALA A 141 -35.75 48.95 -71.58
C ALA A 141 -34.62 47.91 -71.58
N THR A 142 -33.39 48.36 -71.83
CA THR A 142 -32.20 47.55 -71.52
C THR A 142 -31.79 47.87 -70.09
N ILE A 143 -31.77 46.85 -69.23
CA ILE A 143 -31.32 46.94 -67.85
C ILE A 143 -30.06 46.08 -67.73
N HIS A 144 -29.04 46.59 -67.05
CA HIS A 144 -27.84 45.79 -66.77
C HIS A 144 -28.17 44.70 -65.75
N ASP A 145 -27.56 43.52 -65.93
CA ASP A 145 -27.71 42.40 -65.01
C ASP A 145 -27.22 42.75 -63.61
N VAL A 146 -27.99 42.37 -62.58
CA VAL A 146 -27.61 42.58 -61.18
C VAL A 146 -26.98 41.30 -60.65
N SER A 147 -25.67 41.33 -60.45
CA SER A 147 -24.93 40.25 -59.80
C SER A 147 -24.76 40.49 -58.30
N PHE A 148 -24.94 39.44 -57.50
CA PHE A 148 -24.68 39.44 -56.06
C PHE A 148 -24.14 38.06 -55.64
N LYS A 149 -23.46 38.01 -54.50
CA LYS A 149 -22.96 36.77 -53.92
C LYS A 149 -23.69 36.45 -52.62
N THR A 150 -24.03 35.18 -52.41
CA THR A 150 -24.64 34.73 -51.15
C THR A 150 -23.61 34.57 -50.04
N GLN A 151 -24.09 34.64 -48.80
CA GLN A 151 -23.27 34.38 -47.61
C GLN A 151 -22.66 32.97 -47.63
N LYS A 152 -21.44 32.84 -47.10
CA LYS A 152 -20.75 31.56 -46.90
C LYS A 152 -21.11 30.99 -45.53
N ALA A 153 -21.23 29.67 -45.41
CA ALA A 153 -21.46 29.02 -44.12
C ALA A 153 -20.34 29.41 -43.12
N PRO A 154 -20.69 29.91 -41.91
CA PRO A 154 -19.70 30.41 -40.94
C PRO A 154 -18.72 29.31 -40.52
N ARG A 155 -17.48 29.68 -40.22
CA ARG A 155 -16.51 28.72 -39.66
C ARG A 155 -16.74 28.54 -38.16
N VAL A 156 -16.39 27.36 -37.64
CA VAL A 156 -16.20 27.16 -36.20
C VAL A 156 -15.02 28.03 -35.77
N ASP A 157 -15.30 28.96 -34.87
CA ASP A 157 -14.33 29.90 -34.33
C ASP A 157 -13.62 29.26 -33.13
N THR A 158 -14.37 28.96 -32.08
CA THR A 158 -13.86 28.41 -30.82
C THR A 158 -14.77 27.33 -30.25
N THR A 159 -14.21 26.34 -29.56
CA THR A 159 -14.97 25.33 -28.81
C THR A 159 -14.43 25.16 -27.39
N SER A 160 -15.29 24.70 -26.46
CA SER A 160 -14.89 24.40 -25.08
C SER A 160 -13.91 23.23 -24.93
N LEU A 161 -13.63 22.51 -26.02
CA LEU A 161 -12.76 21.33 -26.08
C LEU A 161 -11.45 21.58 -26.85
N ASP A 162 -11.31 22.74 -27.51
CA ASP A 162 -10.11 23.08 -28.29
C ASP A 162 -8.85 23.02 -27.38
N GLY A 163 -7.87 22.21 -27.78
CA GLY A 163 -6.58 22.07 -27.08
C GLY A 163 -6.61 21.32 -25.74
N LYS A 164 -7.72 20.68 -25.35
CA LYS A 164 -7.80 19.94 -24.08
C LYS A 164 -7.51 18.45 -24.24
N GLU A 165 -6.61 17.93 -23.42
CA GLU A 165 -6.43 16.48 -23.24
C GLU A 165 -7.38 15.91 -22.17
N VAL A 166 -7.60 16.68 -21.10
CA VAL A 166 -8.46 16.31 -19.96
C VAL A 166 -9.56 17.35 -19.78
N ILE A 167 -10.78 16.88 -19.50
CA ILE A 167 -11.95 17.72 -19.20
C ILE A 167 -12.56 17.37 -17.84
N ALA A 168 -13.17 18.37 -17.19
CA ALA A 168 -13.96 18.17 -15.99
C ALA A 168 -15.14 17.22 -16.25
N MET A 169 -15.58 16.46 -15.24
CA MET A 169 -16.72 15.54 -15.35
C MET A 169 -18.06 16.26 -15.58
N ASP A 170 -18.11 17.58 -15.35
CA ASP A 170 -19.22 18.50 -15.64
C ASP A 170 -18.83 19.62 -16.62
N GLN A 171 -17.79 19.40 -17.44
CA GLN A 171 -17.38 20.32 -18.51
C GLN A 171 -18.57 20.70 -19.41
N ALA A 172 -18.96 21.97 -19.38
CA ALA A 172 -19.91 22.54 -20.32
C ALA A 172 -19.39 22.40 -21.77
N LEU A 173 -20.25 21.96 -22.68
CA LEU A 173 -19.89 21.74 -24.08
C LEU A 173 -20.43 22.89 -24.92
N THR A 174 -19.54 23.73 -25.46
CA THR A 174 -19.91 24.89 -26.27
C THR A 174 -19.12 24.96 -27.57
N VAL A 175 -19.78 25.42 -28.64
CA VAL A 175 -19.19 25.72 -29.95
C VAL A 175 -19.66 27.09 -30.37
N ARG A 176 -18.73 27.99 -30.69
CA ARG A 176 -19.02 29.32 -31.23
C ARG A 176 -18.63 29.38 -32.70
N LEU A 177 -19.51 29.99 -33.49
CA LEU A 177 -19.30 30.27 -34.90
C LEU A 177 -18.83 31.72 -35.10
N GLY A 178 -18.06 31.98 -36.15
CA GLY A 178 -17.56 33.33 -36.47
C GLY A 178 -18.67 34.34 -36.77
N SER A 179 -19.83 33.88 -37.26
CA SER A 179 -21.08 34.62 -37.37
C SER A 179 -22.27 33.68 -37.14
N ARG A 180 -23.50 34.20 -37.16
CA ARG A 180 -24.73 33.40 -36.99
C ARG A 180 -24.86 32.30 -38.05
N ALA A 181 -25.35 31.13 -37.64
CA ALA A 181 -25.62 29.99 -38.53
C ALA A 181 -26.85 30.23 -39.39
N SER A 182 -27.95 30.67 -38.80
CA SER A 182 -29.26 30.85 -39.44
C SER A 182 -29.66 29.56 -40.17
N LYS A 183 -29.85 29.57 -41.51
CA LYS A 183 -30.11 28.33 -42.27
C LYS A 183 -28.86 27.74 -42.95
N LEU A 184 -27.66 28.28 -42.70
CA LEU A 184 -26.41 27.80 -43.31
C LEU A 184 -25.85 26.55 -42.62
N ARG A 185 -26.13 26.34 -41.33
CA ARG A 185 -25.63 25.20 -40.53
C ARG A 185 -26.69 24.68 -39.57
N ASP A 186 -26.74 23.36 -39.39
CA ASP A 186 -27.54 22.68 -38.37
C ASP A 186 -26.64 21.74 -37.57
N LEU A 187 -26.06 22.28 -36.48
CA LEU A 187 -25.00 21.60 -35.73
C LEU A 187 -25.53 20.52 -34.79
N GLU A 188 -24.90 19.36 -34.86
CA GLU A 188 -25.08 18.23 -33.96
C GLU A 188 -23.75 17.85 -33.31
N LEU A 189 -23.80 17.55 -32.01
CA LEU A 189 -22.66 17.04 -31.26
C LEU A 189 -23.01 15.61 -30.84
N THR A 190 -22.17 14.65 -31.24
CA THR A 190 -22.31 13.23 -30.89
C THR A 190 -21.06 12.73 -30.18
N THR A 191 -21.17 11.62 -29.43
CA THR A 191 -20.06 11.10 -28.61
C THR A 191 -19.90 9.58 -28.72
N GLU A 192 -18.67 9.13 -28.54
CA GLU A 192 -18.31 7.72 -28.33
C GLU A 192 -17.43 7.62 -27.06
N PRO A 193 -17.85 6.95 -25.98
CA PRO A 193 -19.17 6.31 -25.76
C PRO A 193 -20.37 7.25 -25.91
N ALA A 194 -21.53 6.69 -26.25
CA ALA A 194 -22.74 7.46 -26.47
C ALA A 194 -23.26 8.13 -25.18
N LEU A 195 -23.56 9.43 -25.27
CA LEU A 195 -24.15 10.24 -24.20
C LEU A 195 -25.44 10.88 -24.73
N GLU A 196 -26.45 11.01 -23.86
CA GLU A 196 -27.63 11.82 -24.16
C GLU A 196 -27.28 13.31 -24.11
N LEU A 197 -26.88 13.89 -25.25
CA LEU A 197 -26.62 15.32 -25.38
C LEU A 197 -27.89 16.09 -25.75
N LYS A 198 -28.34 16.97 -24.85
CA LYS A 198 -29.44 17.90 -25.09
C LYS A 198 -28.86 19.29 -25.38
N ARG A 199 -29.26 19.90 -26.50
CA ARG A 199 -28.94 21.30 -26.82
C ARG A 199 -29.72 22.20 -25.87
N GLU A 200 -29.04 23.08 -25.15
CA GLU A 200 -29.68 24.04 -24.23
C GLU A 200 -29.76 25.46 -24.83
N SER A 201 -28.88 25.81 -25.78
CA SER A 201 -28.89 27.15 -26.38
C SER A 201 -29.95 27.32 -27.48
N SER A 202 -30.78 28.34 -27.35
CA SER A 202 -31.56 28.94 -28.45
C SER A 202 -30.76 29.94 -29.30
N ASP A 203 -29.52 30.27 -28.91
CA ASP A 203 -28.62 31.10 -29.71
C ASP A 203 -28.24 30.40 -31.03
N ASP A 204 -28.05 31.23 -32.04
CA ASP A 204 -27.77 30.91 -33.45
C ASP A 204 -26.28 31.13 -33.80
N GLN A 205 -25.48 31.68 -32.87
CA GLN A 205 -24.02 31.79 -33.02
C GLN A 205 -23.23 30.91 -32.03
N THR A 206 -23.73 30.76 -30.79
CA THR A 206 -23.10 29.98 -29.72
C THR A 206 -24.00 28.80 -29.36
N PHE A 207 -23.54 27.60 -29.69
CA PHE A 207 -24.25 26.36 -29.49
C PHE A 207 -23.77 25.74 -28.16
N SER A 208 -24.69 25.38 -27.26
CA SER A 208 -24.38 24.67 -26.01
C SER A 208 -25.15 23.36 -25.89
N TRP A 209 -24.45 22.33 -25.43
CA TRP A 209 -25.00 21.02 -25.13
C TRP A 209 -24.67 20.59 -23.71
N LYS A 210 -25.56 19.77 -23.14
CA LYS A 210 -25.42 19.19 -21.82
C LYS A 210 -25.80 17.71 -21.82
N TYR A 211 -25.01 16.91 -21.14
CA TYR A 211 -25.29 15.52 -20.83
C TYR A 211 -25.97 15.38 -19.46
N ALA A 212 -26.70 14.29 -19.25
CA ALA A 212 -27.28 13.99 -17.95
C ALA A 212 -26.18 13.57 -16.94
N GLY A 213 -26.25 14.12 -15.72
CA GLY A 213 -25.34 13.75 -14.64
C GLY A 213 -23.90 14.24 -14.85
N LEU A 214 -22.95 13.33 -14.68
CA LEU A 214 -21.51 13.56 -14.83
C LEU A 214 -20.93 12.53 -15.81
N LEU A 215 -19.88 12.92 -16.53
CA LEU A 215 -19.08 11.95 -17.31
C LEU A 215 -18.52 10.87 -16.38
N ALA A 216 -18.45 9.63 -16.85
CA ALA A 216 -17.77 8.57 -16.11
C ALA A 216 -16.29 8.97 -15.89
N PRO A 217 -15.69 8.74 -14.72
CA PRO A 217 -14.33 9.18 -14.43
C PRO A 217 -13.32 8.40 -15.28
N ASP A 218 -12.14 9.00 -15.51
CA ASP A 218 -11.02 8.40 -16.25
C ASP A 218 -11.38 7.79 -17.62
N THR A 219 -12.47 8.23 -18.23
CA THR A 219 -13.04 7.65 -19.45
C THR A 219 -12.67 8.51 -20.66
N GLN A 220 -12.23 7.86 -21.74
CA GLN A 220 -11.96 8.54 -23.01
C GLN A 220 -13.25 8.75 -23.78
N TYR A 221 -13.49 9.97 -24.24
CA TYR A 221 -14.64 10.37 -25.05
C TYR A 221 -14.17 10.98 -26.37
N THR A 222 -14.73 10.47 -27.47
CA THR A 222 -14.57 11.06 -28.81
C THR A 222 -15.82 11.87 -29.15
N PHE A 223 -15.71 13.20 -29.15
CA PHE A 223 -16.77 14.10 -29.56
C PHE A 223 -16.66 14.41 -31.06
N LYS A 224 -17.75 14.30 -31.81
CA LYS A 224 -17.83 14.64 -33.25
C LYS A 224 -18.84 15.76 -33.45
N LEU A 225 -18.40 16.88 -34.00
CA LEU A 225 -19.24 18.00 -34.39
C LEU A 225 -19.60 17.85 -35.87
N TYR A 226 -20.86 17.56 -36.15
CA TYR A 226 -21.38 17.34 -37.50
C TYR A 226 -22.35 18.46 -37.89
N ASP A 227 -22.36 18.86 -39.16
CA ASP A 227 -23.34 19.77 -39.71
C ASP A 227 -24.33 19.00 -40.58
N LYS A 228 -25.58 18.89 -40.13
CA LYS A 228 -26.67 18.22 -40.85
C LYS A 228 -27.10 18.97 -42.12
N ALA A 229 -26.95 20.29 -42.17
CA ALA A 229 -27.33 21.10 -43.33
C ALA A 229 -26.32 20.95 -44.48
N GLN A 230 -25.03 20.99 -44.16
CA GLN A 230 -23.93 20.83 -45.13
C GLN A 230 -23.48 19.37 -45.33
N LYS A 231 -23.91 18.45 -44.46
CA LYS A 231 -23.54 17.03 -44.43
C LYS A 231 -22.03 16.76 -44.27
N GLU A 232 -21.36 17.58 -43.45
CA GLU A 232 -19.91 17.52 -43.21
C GLU A 232 -19.55 17.36 -41.72
N GLU A 233 -18.44 16.68 -41.42
CA GLU A 233 -17.83 16.70 -40.08
C GLU A 233 -16.92 17.94 -39.96
N LEU A 234 -17.20 18.81 -39.00
CA LEU A 234 -16.50 20.09 -38.83
C LEU A 234 -15.27 19.99 -37.94
N LYS A 235 -15.39 19.25 -36.82
CA LYS A 235 -14.32 19.01 -35.85
C LYS A 235 -14.54 17.68 -35.14
N ARG A 236 -13.45 17.08 -34.69
CA ARG A 236 -13.40 15.89 -33.84
C ARG A 236 -12.45 16.13 -32.68
N PHE A 237 -12.86 15.73 -31.49
CA PHE A 237 -12.09 15.87 -30.26
C PHE A 237 -11.99 14.52 -29.57
N THR A 238 -10.79 14.15 -29.13
CA THR A 238 -10.58 12.98 -28.28
C THR A 238 -10.02 13.49 -26.96
N VAL A 239 -10.80 13.34 -25.88
CA VAL A 239 -10.48 13.88 -24.55
C VAL A 239 -10.72 12.81 -23.49
N LYS A 240 -10.03 12.91 -22.35
CA LYS A 240 -10.30 12.08 -21.18
C LYS A 240 -11.09 12.87 -20.14
N SER A 241 -12.08 12.28 -19.51
CA SER A 241 -12.67 12.86 -18.30
C SER A 241 -11.69 12.80 -17.13
N ALA A 242 -11.78 13.76 -16.23
CA ALA A 242 -10.94 13.83 -15.04
C ALA A 242 -11.14 12.63 -14.09
N SER A 243 -10.07 12.28 -13.40
CA SER A 243 -10.00 11.24 -12.37
C SER A 243 -10.73 11.65 -11.09
N LEU A 244 -11.28 10.66 -10.38
CA LEU A 244 -11.86 10.88 -9.04
C LEU A 244 -10.79 11.34 -8.04
N PRO A 245 -11.16 12.08 -6.97
CA PRO A 245 -10.27 12.36 -5.84
C PRO A 245 -9.77 11.07 -5.16
N ALA A 246 -8.63 10.54 -5.61
CA ALA A 246 -8.03 9.32 -5.07
C ALA A 246 -7.19 9.62 -3.82
N ILE A 247 -7.33 8.79 -2.78
CA ILE A 247 -6.47 8.85 -1.59
C ILE A 247 -5.06 8.37 -1.97
N GLY A 248 -4.05 9.17 -1.65
CA GLY A 248 -2.63 8.79 -1.76
C GLY A 248 -2.13 8.11 -0.49
N SER A 249 -2.42 8.70 0.68
CA SER A 249 -2.12 8.11 1.98
C SER A 249 -3.31 8.35 2.94
N PRO A 250 -3.93 7.29 3.49
CA PRO A 250 -5.00 7.43 4.48
C PRO A 250 -4.48 7.96 5.81
N ILE A 251 -5.40 8.34 6.71
CA ILE A 251 -5.05 8.51 8.13
C ILE A 251 -4.53 7.18 8.66
N LYS A 252 -3.47 7.23 9.47
CA LYS A 252 -2.85 6.09 10.18
C LYS A 252 -3.95 5.16 10.73
N GLU A 253 -4.09 3.96 10.16
CA GLU A 253 -5.26 3.10 10.40
C GLU A 253 -5.24 2.42 11.77
N HIS A 254 -4.06 2.21 12.36
CA HIS A 254 -3.87 1.45 13.60
C HIS A 254 -2.89 2.13 14.57
N SER A 255 -3.05 1.81 15.85
CA SER A 255 -2.20 2.29 16.95
C SER A 255 -2.12 3.83 17.01
N VAL A 256 -3.27 4.48 16.81
CA VAL A 256 -3.41 5.94 16.86
C VAL A 256 -3.36 6.43 18.31
N THR A 257 -2.65 7.53 18.52
CA THR A 257 -2.43 8.21 19.80
C THR A 257 -2.83 9.69 19.68
N PRO A 258 -3.12 10.41 20.79
CA PRO A 258 -3.42 11.84 20.76
C PRO A 258 -2.26 12.72 20.26
N SER A 259 -1.03 12.17 20.21
CA SER A 259 0.16 12.80 19.64
C SER A 259 0.32 12.57 18.13
N ASP A 260 -0.42 11.63 17.53
CA ASP A 260 -0.40 11.43 16.08
C ASP A 260 -1.16 12.55 15.37
N GLU A 261 -0.61 13.00 14.25
CA GLU A 261 -1.29 13.91 13.35
C GLU A 261 -2.19 13.11 12.39
N LEU A 262 -3.51 13.36 12.41
CA LEU A 262 -4.48 12.60 11.60
C LEU A 262 -4.52 13.17 10.18
N LYS A 263 -3.46 12.88 9.44
CA LYS A 263 -3.17 13.36 8.09
C LYS A 263 -3.77 12.45 7.02
N LEU A 264 -4.44 13.05 6.03
CA LEU A 264 -4.90 12.43 4.81
C LEU A 264 -4.25 13.13 3.62
N THR A 265 -3.69 12.38 2.67
CA THR A 265 -3.22 12.93 1.39
C THR A 265 -3.98 12.37 0.20
N PHE A 266 -4.14 13.20 -0.82
CA PHE A 266 -4.73 12.84 -2.12
C PHE A 266 -3.62 12.72 -3.18
N GLN A 267 -3.86 11.88 -4.19
CA GLN A 267 -2.91 11.67 -5.30
C GLN A 267 -2.84 12.88 -6.25
N GLU A 268 -3.87 13.74 -6.22
CA GLU A 268 -4.00 14.92 -7.07
C GLU A 268 -4.49 16.12 -6.25
N ALA A 269 -4.18 17.32 -6.73
CA ALA A 269 -4.66 18.57 -6.16
C ALA A 269 -6.20 18.62 -6.12
N ILE A 270 -6.74 19.07 -4.99
CA ILE A 270 -8.16 19.30 -4.73
C ILE A 270 -8.49 20.77 -4.98
N ASP A 271 -9.60 21.04 -5.67
CA ASP A 271 -10.06 22.39 -6.03
C ASP A 271 -10.14 23.29 -4.80
N ALA A 272 -9.39 24.39 -4.81
CA ALA A 272 -9.28 25.34 -3.70
C ALA A 272 -10.60 26.06 -3.37
N LYS A 273 -11.50 26.22 -4.35
CA LYS A 273 -12.69 27.10 -4.19
C LYS A 273 -13.74 26.54 -3.25
N ASN A 274 -13.89 25.23 -3.19
CA ASN A 274 -14.96 24.54 -2.47
C ASN A 274 -14.43 23.33 -1.67
N ARG A 275 -13.28 23.45 -1.02
CA ARG A 275 -12.72 22.36 -0.21
C ARG A 275 -13.63 22.09 1.00
N PRO A 276 -14.26 20.90 1.09
CA PRO A 276 -15.06 20.57 2.26
C PRO A 276 -14.15 20.26 3.45
N ASN A 277 -14.70 20.36 4.65
CA ASN A 277 -14.10 19.74 5.82
C ASN A 277 -14.39 18.23 5.78
N ILE A 278 -13.41 17.40 6.14
CA ILE A 278 -13.60 15.95 6.23
C ILE A 278 -14.09 15.64 7.63
N ALA A 279 -15.29 15.09 7.73
CA ALA A 279 -15.92 14.77 9.00
C ALA A 279 -15.22 13.58 9.66
N VAL A 280 -15.02 13.64 10.97
CA VAL A 280 -14.54 12.54 11.81
C VAL A 280 -15.54 12.39 12.97
N ASP A 281 -15.84 11.17 13.40
CA ASP A 281 -16.75 10.88 14.51
C ASP A 281 -16.13 11.13 15.91
N THR A 282 -15.33 12.19 16.01
CA THR A 282 -14.81 12.74 17.27
C THR A 282 -14.73 14.27 17.19
N ALA A 283 -14.76 14.93 18.35
CA ALA A 283 -14.54 16.38 18.44
C ALA A 283 -13.09 16.72 18.02
N GLY A 284 -12.92 17.81 17.29
CA GLY A 284 -11.64 18.27 16.78
C GLY A 284 -11.78 19.31 15.68
N ASN A 285 -10.65 19.77 15.15
CA ASN A 285 -10.61 20.68 14.01
C ASN A 285 -9.86 20.08 12.81
N GLY A 286 -10.33 20.42 11.61
CA GLY A 286 -9.78 20.00 10.33
C GLY A 286 -9.28 21.20 9.54
N SER A 287 -8.20 21.02 8.78
CA SER A 287 -7.64 22.07 7.92
C SER A 287 -6.89 21.49 6.74
N TRP A 288 -6.95 22.19 5.61
CA TRP A 288 -6.13 21.89 4.43
C TRP A 288 -4.79 22.60 4.57
N ARG A 289 -3.69 21.84 4.57
CA ARG A 289 -2.32 22.39 4.59
C ARG A 289 -1.78 22.69 3.20
N SER A 290 -2.22 21.94 2.21
CA SER A 290 -1.93 22.17 0.80
C SER A 290 -3.17 21.88 -0.05
N ASP A 291 -3.01 21.78 -1.36
CA ASP A 291 -4.02 21.26 -2.27
C ASP A 291 -4.19 19.73 -2.23
N THR A 292 -3.23 19.03 -1.68
CA THR A 292 -3.15 17.56 -1.62
C THR A 292 -3.23 17.02 -0.20
N GLU A 293 -3.06 17.87 0.82
CA GLU A 293 -2.93 17.48 2.22
C GLU A 293 -4.01 18.10 3.11
N TYR A 294 -4.78 17.24 3.77
CA TYR A 294 -5.72 17.59 4.82
C TYR A 294 -5.25 17.00 6.16
N VAL A 295 -5.38 17.77 7.22
CA VAL A 295 -4.98 17.38 8.57
C VAL A 295 -6.11 17.63 9.54
N PHE A 296 -6.47 16.59 10.29
CA PHE A 296 -7.39 16.68 11.40
C PHE A 296 -6.64 16.55 12.74
N LYS A 297 -7.05 17.34 13.73
CA LYS A 297 -6.58 17.27 15.11
C LYS A 297 -7.79 17.02 16.00
N ALA A 298 -7.85 15.83 16.58
CA ALA A 298 -8.87 15.48 17.56
C ALA A 298 -8.63 16.23 18.89
N ASP A 299 -9.70 16.72 19.51
CA ASP A 299 -9.64 17.31 20.86
C ASP A 299 -9.41 16.23 21.92
N LYS A 300 -9.97 15.03 21.68
CA LYS A 300 -9.83 13.84 22.52
C LYS A 300 -9.91 12.58 21.67
N LEU A 301 -9.08 11.60 22.03
CA LEU A 301 -9.18 10.22 21.59
C LEU A 301 -9.32 9.30 22.80
N GLU A 302 -10.24 8.35 22.74
CA GLU A 302 -10.43 7.29 23.73
C GLU A 302 -9.60 6.07 23.33
N PRO A 303 -8.92 5.39 24.27
CA PRO A 303 -8.15 4.18 23.97
C PRO A 303 -9.05 2.99 23.62
N GLY A 304 -8.56 2.10 22.76
CA GLY A 304 -9.25 0.88 22.34
C GLY A 304 -10.49 1.11 21.46
N LYS A 305 -10.60 2.27 20.81
CA LYS A 305 -11.79 2.71 20.07
C LYS A 305 -11.53 2.80 18.56
N THR A 306 -12.52 2.41 17.79
CA THR A 306 -12.58 2.65 16.34
C THR A 306 -13.28 3.96 16.07
N TYR A 307 -12.66 4.79 15.24
CA TYR A 307 -13.20 6.05 14.74
C TYR A 307 -13.37 5.96 13.22
N THR A 308 -14.34 6.69 12.68
CA THR A 308 -14.72 6.78 11.28
C THR A 308 -14.51 8.20 10.77
N TYR A 309 -13.82 8.34 9.65
CA TYR A 309 -13.77 9.59 8.90
C TYR A 309 -14.47 9.44 7.55
N THR A 310 -15.20 10.49 7.17
CA THR A 310 -16.04 10.53 5.97
C THR A 310 -15.57 11.63 5.04
N ILE A 311 -15.05 11.23 3.89
CA ILE A 311 -14.76 12.13 2.77
C ILE A 311 -16.11 12.39 2.06
N PRO A 312 -16.64 13.62 2.09
CA PRO A 312 -18.00 13.89 1.64
C PRO A 312 -18.12 13.82 0.12
N LYS A 313 -19.30 13.40 -0.36
CA LYS A 313 -19.69 13.52 -1.77
C LYS A 313 -19.56 14.97 -2.25
N GLY A 314 -19.20 15.16 -3.50
CA GLY A 314 -18.95 16.47 -4.11
C GLY A 314 -17.52 16.98 -3.97
N LEU A 315 -16.63 16.28 -3.25
CA LEU A 315 -15.19 16.58 -3.28
C LEU A 315 -14.68 16.57 -4.74
N ARG A 316 -13.86 17.56 -5.11
CA ARG A 316 -13.47 17.81 -6.50
C ARG A 316 -11.95 17.96 -6.67
N THR A 317 -11.37 17.28 -7.66
CA THR A 317 -9.97 17.51 -8.08
C THR A 317 -9.85 18.84 -8.83
N ALA A 318 -8.68 19.46 -8.83
CA ALA A 318 -8.40 20.71 -9.58
C ALA A 318 -8.60 20.54 -11.09
N ARG A 319 -8.56 19.30 -11.61
CA ARG A 319 -8.88 18.94 -13.01
C ARG A 319 -10.37 18.73 -13.27
N GLY A 320 -11.22 18.83 -12.23
CA GLY A 320 -12.67 18.78 -12.33
C GLY A 320 -13.29 17.39 -12.23
N GLY A 321 -12.58 16.40 -11.66
CA GLY A 321 -13.16 15.11 -11.33
C GLY A 321 -13.87 15.17 -9.97
N VAL A 322 -15.04 14.52 -9.85
CA VAL A 322 -15.98 14.74 -8.75
C VAL A 322 -16.35 13.43 -8.08
N LEU A 323 -16.17 13.37 -6.77
CA LEU A 323 -16.55 12.23 -5.95
C LEU A 323 -18.07 12.14 -5.82
N VAL A 324 -18.70 11.14 -6.44
CA VAL A 324 -20.18 11.00 -6.51
C VAL A 324 -20.82 10.51 -5.21
N GLU A 325 -20.12 9.67 -4.45
CA GLU A 325 -20.57 9.08 -3.19
C GLU A 325 -19.58 9.38 -2.06
N GLU A 326 -20.04 9.42 -0.83
CA GLU A 326 -19.15 9.63 0.32
C GLU A 326 -18.26 8.40 0.58
N VAL A 327 -16.97 8.63 0.85
CA VAL A 327 -16.02 7.55 1.15
C VAL A 327 -15.77 7.52 2.64
N LYS A 328 -16.19 6.43 3.29
CA LYS A 328 -15.94 6.17 4.71
C LYS A 328 -14.71 5.31 4.90
N LYS A 329 -13.88 5.69 5.86
CA LYS A 329 -12.66 5.01 6.29
C LYS A 329 -12.57 5.06 7.80
N THR A 330 -11.77 4.17 8.39
CA THR A 330 -11.67 4.03 9.84
C THR A 330 -10.23 4.03 10.32
N PHE A 331 -10.02 4.44 11.56
CA PHE A 331 -8.76 4.25 12.28
C PHE A 331 -9.03 3.76 13.70
N THR A 332 -8.05 3.09 14.31
CA THR A 332 -8.15 2.53 15.65
C THR A 332 -7.07 3.08 16.58
N THR A 333 -7.48 3.45 17.79
CA THR A 333 -6.57 3.86 18.86
C THR A 333 -5.96 2.66 19.58
N ASN A 334 -4.84 2.87 20.26
CA ASN A 334 -4.19 1.84 21.09
C ASN A 334 -5.18 1.18 22.06
N GLY A 335 -5.30 -0.15 21.99
CA GLY A 335 -6.07 -0.96 22.94
C GLY A 335 -5.22 -1.41 24.14
N HIS A 336 -5.53 -2.61 24.67
CA HIS A 336 -4.76 -3.22 25.75
C HIS A 336 -3.30 -3.46 25.35
N VAL A 337 -2.36 -3.10 26.23
CA VAL A 337 -0.92 -3.41 26.09
C VAL A 337 -0.71 -4.91 25.91
N ARG A 338 0.07 -5.28 24.89
CA ARG A 338 0.44 -6.66 24.54
C ARG A 338 1.94 -6.81 24.37
N GLY A 339 2.44 -8.03 24.61
CA GLY A 339 3.82 -8.39 24.26
C GLY A 339 3.89 -8.85 22.81
N VAL A 340 4.72 -8.20 22.00
CA VAL A 340 4.93 -8.54 20.57
C VAL A 340 6.22 -9.30 20.30
N GLY A 341 7.11 -9.36 21.29
CA GLY A 341 8.33 -10.15 21.21
C GLY A 341 8.98 -10.32 22.56
N ALA A 342 9.62 -11.46 22.77
CA ALA A 342 10.51 -11.66 23.90
C ALA A 342 11.74 -12.50 23.49
N SER A 343 12.86 -12.28 24.16
CA SER A 343 14.11 -13.01 23.94
C SER A 343 14.69 -13.46 25.30
N PRO A 344 15.58 -14.46 25.37
CA PRO A 344 16.39 -15.04 24.29
C PRO A 344 15.61 -15.90 23.29
N TRP A 345 16.03 -15.87 22.01
CA TRP A 345 15.49 -16.76 20.96
C TRP A 345 16.15 -18.15 20.94
N ARG A 346 17.25 -18.32 21.68
CA ARG A 346 17.93 -19.62 21.83
C ARG A 346 17.31 -20.37 23.00
N THR A 347 17.09 -21.67 22.82
CA THR A 347 16.55 -22.56 23.87
C THR A 347 17.52 -22.80 25.03
N THR A 348 18.83 -22.56 24.82
CA THR A 348 19.87 -22.69 25.86
C THR A 348 20.72 -21.42 25.94
N VAL A 349 20.94 -20.91 27.15
CA VAL A 349 21.74 -19.71 27.46
C VAL A 349 22.76 -19.96 28.58
N ASP A 350 23.60 -18.98 28.89
CA ASP A 350 24.49 -19.07 30.04
C ASP A 350 23.72 -18.94 31.37
N GLN A 351 24.07 -19.75 32.38
CA GLN A 351 23.43 -19.71 33.69
C GLN A 351 23.80 -18.48 34.54
N ALA A 352 24.95 -17.85 34.28
CA ALA A 352 25.48 -16.78 35.11
C ALA A 352 24.80 -15.45 34.83
N VAL A 353 24.60 -15.11 33.55
CA VAL A 353 24.04 -13.84 33.07
C VAL A 353 23.28 -14.06 31.76
N GLN A 354 22.05 -13.54 31.67
CA GLN A 354 21.31 -13.41 30.40
C GLN A 354 20.52 -12.09 30.38
N ASP A 355 20.65 -11.34 29.30
CA ASP A 355 19.79 -10.18 29.02
C ASP A 355 18.49 -10.68 28.38
N VAL A 356 17.36 -10.45 29.04
CA VAL A 356 16.02 -10.87 28.65
C VAL A 356 15.26 -9.66 28.12
N TRP A 357 14.77 -9.74 26.89
CA TRP A 357 14.15 -8.63 26.20
C TRP A 357 12.64 -8.87 26.17
N ILE A 358 11.84 -7.85 26.45
CA ILE A 358 10.38 -7.89 26.42
C ILE A 358 9.89 -6.64 25.70
N THR A 359 9.33 -6.82 24.51
CA THR A 359 8.85 -5.74 23.63
C THR A 359 7.34 -5.64 23.71
N PHE A 360 6.85 -4.44 24.02
CA PHE A 360 5.42 -4.09 24.03
C PHE A 360 4.98 -3.57 22.65
N ASP A 361 3.72 -3.79 22.29
CA ASP A 361 3.09 -3.27 21.06
C ASP A 361 3.05 -1.73 21.00
N GLN A 362 3.03 -1.10 22.17
CA GLN A 362 2.88 0.34 22.35
C GLN A 362 3.80 0.88 23.45
N ALA A 363 3.90 2.20 23.57
CA ALA A 363 4.65 2.85 24.64
C ALA A 363 3.96 2.64 26.00
N VAL A 364 4.74 2.28 27.02
CA VAL A 364 4.27 1.96 28.38
C VAL A 364 4.95 2.82 29.44
N ASP A 365 4.29 3.03 30.58
CA ASP A 365 4.97 3.50 31.77
C ASP A 365 5.99 2.44 32.21
N HIS A 366 7.27 2.80 32.10
CA HIS A 366 8.39 1.92 32.41
C HIS A 366 8.33 1.41 33.86
N LYS A 367 7.88 2.24 34.81
CA LYS A 367 7.79 1.82 36.22
C LYS A 367 6.75 0.72 36.41
N SER A 368 5.57 0.86 35.82
CA SER A 368 4.49 -0.14 35.90
C SER A 368 4.91 -1.52 35.36
N ALA A 369 5.71 -1.57 34.30
CA ALA A 369 6.26 -2.79 33.73
C ALA A 369 7.37 -3.39 34.61
N GLN A 370 8.29 -2.56 35.11
CA GLN A 370 9.38 -2.96 36.00
C GLN A 370 8.87 -3.57 37.31
N ASP A 371 7.90 -2.91 37.97
CA ASP A 371 7.31 -3.38 39.23
C ASP A 371 6.56 -4.73 39.08
N ARG A 372 6.22 -5.10 37.83
CA ARG A 372 5.53 -6.34 37.44
C ARG A 372 6.43 -7.43 36.86
N LEU A 373 7.72 -7.14 36.65
CA LEU A 373 8.69 -8.12 36.16
C LEU A 373 9.00 -9.18 37.22
N ARG A 374 9.00 -10.45 36.84
CA ARG A 374 9.27 -11.62 37.68
C ARG A 374 10.16 -12.61 36.95
N VAL A 375 10.89 -13.42 37.72
CA VAL A 375 11.80 -14.47 37.23
C VAL A 375 11.68 -15.71 38.12
N SER A 376 11.69 -16.91 37.54
CA SER A 376 11.53 -18.17 38.30
C SER A 376 12.83 -18.68 38.96
N SER A 377 14.00 -18.28 38.46
CA SER A 377 15.30 -18.69 38.98
C SER A 377 16.35 -17.62 38.67
N GLY A 378 17.14 -17.23 39.66
CA GLY A 378 18.07 -16.09 39.58
C GLY A 378 17.44 -14.77 40.03
N THR A 379 18.11 -13.67 39.72
CA THR A 379 17.79 -12.31 40.20
C THR A 379 17.92 -11.30 39.07
N VAL A 380 17.03 -10.31 39.00
CA VAL A 380 17.17 -9.18 38.07
C VAL A 380 18.17 -8.19 38.64
N GLN A 381 19.33 -8.06 38.00
CA GLN A 381 20.42 -7.17 38.43
C GLN A 381 20.18 -5.72 38.00
N SER A 382 19.66 -5.50 36.78
CA SER A 382 19.43 -4.19 36.20
C SER A 382 18.37 -4.24 35.12
N ILE A 383 17.64 -3.14 34.92
CA ILE A 383 16.68 -2.97 33.83
C ILE A 383 17.07 -1.73 33.02
N SER A 384 16.96 -1.81 31.70
CA SER A 384 17.16 -0.71 30.75
C SER A 384 16.10 -0.76 29.66
N TRP A 385 15.95 0.32 28.88
CA TRP A 385 14.89 0.45 27.87
C TRP A 385 15.45 0.87 26.50
N ARG A 386 14.82 0.38 25.44
CA ARG A 386 15.09 0.73 24.04
C ARG A 386 13.76 0.86 23.29
N GLY A 387 13.23 2.08 23.19
CA GLY A 387 11.85 2.29 22.75
C GLY A 387 10.88 1.48 23.60
N ASN A 388 9.95 0.77 22.96
CA ASN A 388 8.98 -0.11 23.64
C ASN A 388 9.58 -1.45 24.14
N THR A 389 10.90 -1.61 24.17
CA THR A 389 11.56 -2.84 24.67
C THR A 389 12.20 -2.62 26.03
N MET A 390 11.71 -3.36 27.03
CA MET A 390 12.38 -3.54 28.32
C MET A 390 13.48 -4.60 28.19
N VAL A 391 14.68 -4.31 28.68
CA VAL A 391 15.81 -5.25 28.71
C VAL A 391 16.23 -5.46 30.16
N ALA A 392 15.95 -6.65 30.69
CA ALA A 392 16.25 -7.05 32.05
C ALA A 392 17.47 -7.99 32.09
N ARG A 393 18.52 -7.59 32.81
CA ARG A 393 19.69 -8.44 33.06
C ARG A 393 19.39 -9.40 34.20
N VAL A 394 19.22 -10.67 33.88
CA VAL A 394 18.99 -11.74 34.87
C VAL A 394 20.33 -12.43 35.16
N VAL A 395 20.65 -12.61 36.44
CA VAL A 395 21.91 -13.22 36.90
C VAL A 395 21.67 -14.35 37.91
N ASN A 396 22.66 -15.21 38.09
CA ASN A 396 22.67 -16.32 39.08
C ASN A 396 21.51 -17.33 38.90
N MET A 397 21.19 -17.69 37.65
CA MET A 397 20.02 -18.52 37.33
C MET A 397 20.20 -20.00 37.68
N GLY A 398 21.43 -20.49 37.81
CA GLY A 398 21.78 -21.89 38.11
C GLY A 398 21.80 -22.77 36.86
N PHE A 399 22.65 -23.82 36.85
CA PHE A 399 22.81 -24.74 35.71
C PHE A 399 21.61 -25.69 35.55
N GLN A 400 21.33 -26.14 34.31
CA GLN A 400 20.21 -27.05 33.96
C GLN A 400 18.82 -26.61 34.47
N ARG A 401 18.61 -25.31 34.66
CA ARG A 401 17.34 -24.74 35.11
C ARG A 401 16.51 -24.33 33.90
N GLN A 402 15.22 -24.68 33.92
CA GLN A 402 14.24 -23.98 33.09
C GLN A 402 13.88 -22.67 33.78
N VAL A 403 14.24 -21.55 33.15
CA VAL A 403 13.98 -20.21 33.63
C VAL A 403 12.79 -19.65 32.86
N GLN A 404 11.82 -19.12 33.59
CA GLN A 404 10.75 -18.29 33.05
C GLN A 404 10.97 -16.85 33.51
N VAL A 405 10.74 -15.90 32.60
CA VAL A 405 10.72 -14.47 32.91
C VAL A 405 9.44 -13.89 32.35
N TRP A 406 8.72 -13.14 33.17
CA TRP A 406 7.40 -12.63 32.78
C TRP A 406 7.10 -11.28 33.41
N VAL A 407 6.16 -10.55 32.79
CA VAL A 407 5.56 -9.33 33.31
C VAL A 407 4.09 -9.64 33.59
N GLU A 408 3.67 -9.41 34.83
CA GLU A 408 2.28 -9.62 35.25
C GLU A 408 1.31 -8.63 34.57
N PRO A 409 0.00 -8.95 34.51
CA PRO A 409 -1.03 -8.02 34.05
C PRO A 409 -1.05 -6.67 34.78
N GLY A 410 -1.63 -5.66 34.12
CA GLY A 410 -1.80 -4.30 34.63
C GLY A 410 -0.65 -3.35 34.29
N VAL A 411 0.20 -3.68 33.31
CA VAL A 411 1.18 -2.72 32.75
C VAL A 411 0.41 -1.55 32.17
N GLN A 412 0.76 -0.33 32.59
CA GLN A 412 0.07 0.89 32.17
C GLN A 412 0.68 1.41 30.86
N PRO A 413 -0.12 1.70 29.82
CA PRO A 413 0.36 2.39 28.62
C PRO A 413 0.58 3.88 28.88
N VAL A 414 1.37 4.53 28.02
CA VAL A 414 1.40 6.00 27.93
C VAL A 414 0.07 6.52 27.36
N PHE A 415 -0.49 5.80 26.39
CA PHE A 415 -1.86 5.96 25.90
C PHE A 415 -2.36 4.62 25.36
N GLY A 416 -3.46 4.10 25.94
CA GLY A 416 -4.02 2.79 25.64
C GLY A 416 -4.85 2.26 26.79
N LEU A 417 -5.06 0.94 26.86
CA LEU A 417 -5.62 0.25 28.04
C LEU A 417 -4.54 -0.61 28.73
N PRO A 418 -4.61 -0.84 30.06
CA PRO A 418 -3.63 -1.68 30.76
C PRO A 418 -3.54 -3.11 30.21
N SER A 419 -2.38 -3.76 30.33
CA SER A 419 -2.27 -5.17 29.92
C SER A 419 -3.22 -6.06 30.74
N VAL A 420 -3.91 -6.99 30.09
CA VAL A 420 -4.78 -7.99 30.74
C VAL A 420 -4.16 -9.39 30.76
N GLU A 421 -3.20 -9.64 29.88
CA GLU A 421 -2.49 -10.91 29.76
C GLU A 421 -1.06 -10.81 30.34
N ARG A 422 -0.55 -11.94 30.82
CA ARG A 422 0.83 -12.11 31.29
C ARG A 422 1.76 -12.27 30.09
N ILE A 423 2.72 -11.37 29.95
CA ILE A 423 3.74 -11.44 28.87
C ILE A 423 4.92 -12.26 29.39
N ALA A 424 5.26 -13.39 28.77
CA ALA A 424 6.26 -14.32 29.29
C ALA A 424 7.20 -14.88 28.22
N THR A 425 8.41 -15.25 28.63
CA THR A 425 9.37 -16.05 27.87
C THR A 425 9.99 -17.12 28.76
N SER A 426 10.52 -18.18 28.14
CA SER A 426 11.19 -19.26 28.86
C SER A 426 12.36 -19.84 28.08
N PHE A 427 13.41 -20.23 28.79
CA PHE A 427 14.63 -20.79 28.24
C PHE A 427 15.31 -21.71 29.26
N THR A 428 16.24 -22.54 28.81
CA THR A 428 17.02 -23.42 29.69
C THR A 428 18.44 -22.86 29.85
N THR A 429 19.05 -23.03 31.01
CA THR A 429 20.47 -22.68 31.21
C THR A 429 21.40 -23.81 30.79
N ASN A 430 22.66 -23.47 30.49
CA ASN A 430 23.70 -24.44 30.16
C ASN A 430 23.92 -25.47 31.29
N SER A 431 24.58 -26.58 30.94
CA SER A 431 24.93 -27.65 31.90
C SER A 431 26.33 -27.44 32.45
N ARG A 432 26.51 -27.73 33.73
CA ARG A 432 27.82 -27.65 34.39
C ARG A 432 28.73 -28.74 33.86
N VAL A 433 30.02 -28.44 33.65
CA VAL A 433 31.04 -29.43 33.35
C VAL A 433 32.04 -29.45 34.50
N VAL A 434 32.15 -30.58 35.18
CA VAL A 434 33.18 -30.81 36.21
C VAL A 434 34.11 -31.89 35.70
N LYS A 435 35.41 -31.57 35.62
CA LYS A 435 36.47 -32.52 35.31
C LYS A 435 37.48 -32.49 36.45
N LEU A 436 37.95 -33.67 36.84
CA LEU A 436 39.05 -33.79 37.77
C LEU A 436 40.34 -33.40 37.05
N ASN A 437 40.96 -32.31 37.51
CA ASN A 437 42.15 -31.77 36.86
C ASN A 437 43.33 -32.73 36.99
N ASN A 438 44.13 -32.84 35.93
CA ASN A 438 45.40 -33.57 35.90
C ASN A 438 45.34 -35.07 36.29
N VAL A 439 44.20 -35.76 36.15
CA VAL A 439 44.17 -37.24 36.30
C VAL A 439 45.09 -37.88 35.24
N PRO A 440 46.19 -38.56 35.63
CA PRO A 440 47.09 -39.18 34.68
C PRO A 440 46.37 -40.27 33.90
N PHE A 441 46.78 -40.48 32.65
CA PHE A 441 46.32 -41.60 31.85
C PHE A 441 47.40 -42.69 31.83
N TYR A 442 47.03 -43.90 32.23
CA TYR A 442 47.86 -45.09 32.11
C TYR A 442 47.08 -46.16 31.34
N ARG A 443 47.70 -46.68 30.28
CA ARG A 443 47.24 -47.90 29.62
C ARG A 443 47.56 -49.09 30.54
N GLN A 444 46.68 -50.07 30.60
CA GLN A 444 46.91 -51.28 31.39
C GLN A 444 48.13 -52.06 30.89
N ALA A 445 48.96 -52.56 31.81
CA ALA A 445 50.21 -53.25 31.48
C ALA A 445 50.00 -54.71 31.01
N TYR A 446 48.95 -55.37 31.48
CA TYR A 446 48.63 -56.78 31.25
C TYR A 446 47.18 -56.98 30.78
N ALA A 447 46.86 -58.13 30.16
CA ALA A 447 45.56 -58.37 29.53
C ALA A 447 44.33 -58.22 30.44
N GLN A 448 44.44 -58.61 31.72
CA GLN A 448 43.38 -58.56 32.74
C GLN A 448 43.69 -57.58 33.87
N SER A 449 44.40 -56.47 33.60
CA SER A 449 44.82 -55.49 34.61
C SER A 449 44.02 -54.18 34.60
N CYS A 450 42.80 -54.17 34.05
CA CYS A 450 41.98 -52.97 33.91
C CYS A 450 41.60 -52.31 35.26
N GLU A 451 41.40 -53.10 36.30
CA GLU A 451 41.22 -52.68 37.70
C GLU A 451 42.48 -52.02 38.26
N ALA A 452 43.64 -52.64 38.02
CA ALA A 452 44.92 -52.16 38.53
C ALA A 452 45.29 -50.83 37.88
N ALA A 453 45.13 -50.72 36.56
CA ALA A 453 45.34 -49.49 35.81
C ALA A 453 44.33 -48.38 36.19
N SER A 454 43.06 -48.72 36.39
CA SER A 454 42.04 -47.76 36.85
C SER A 454 42.34 -47.25 38.26
N LEU A 455 42.72 -48.13 39.20
CA LEU A 455 43.16 -47.72 40.53
C LEU A 455 44.46 -46.92 40.46
N ARG A 456 45.43 -47.29 39.63
CA ARG A 456 46.68 -46.55 39.43
C ARG A 456 46.44 -45.11 38.98
N MET A 457 45.53 -44.89 38.03
CA MET A 457 45.13 -43.54 37.60
C MET A 457 44.45 -42.75 38.74
N ALA A 458 43.59 -43.40 39.54
CA ALA A 458 42.94 -42.78 40.69
C ALA A 458 43.93 -42.43 41.82
N LEU A 459 44.86 -43.34 42.14
CA LEU A 459 45.94 -43.16 43.11
C LEU A 459 46.89 -42.03 42.69
N ALA A 460 47.28 -41.98 41.42
CA ALA A 460 48.19 -40.95 40.92
C ALA A 460 47.54 -39.55 40.92
N TYR A 461 46.23 -39.45 40.67
CA TYR A 461 45.48 -38.21 40.92
C TYR A 461 45.45 -37.80 42.41
N ARG A 462 45.66 -38.75 43.32
CA ARG A 462 45.84 -38.52 44.76
C ARG A 462 47.32 -38.39 45.19
N GLY A 463 48.24 -38.27 44.24
CA GLY A 463 49.68 -38.14 44.49
C GLY A 463 50.38 -39.44 44.91
N VAL A 464 49.73 -40.59 44.79
CA VAL A 464 50.33 -41.91 45.04
C VAL A 464 50.70 -42.54 43.70
N HIS A 465 52.00 -42.65 43.44
CA HIS A 465 52.53 -43.20 42.20
C HIS A 465 53.05 -44.62 42.40
N ASP A 466 52.46 -45.56 41.67
CA ASP A 466 52.93 -46.95 41.61
C ASP A 466 52.65 -47.53 40.21
N ASN A 467 52.87 -48.82 40.02
CA ASN A 467 52.63 -49.57 38.79
C ASN A 467 51.55 -50.65 38.96
N ASP A 468 51.03 -51.13 37.82
CA ASP A 468 49.95 -52.11 37.75
C ASP A 468 50.30 -53.41 38.50
N TRP A 469 51.56 -53.86 38.45
CA TRP A 469 52.01 -55.10 39.09
C TRP A 469 51.94 -55.01 40.63
N ASN A 470 52.50 -53.95 41.22
CA ASN A 470 52.45 -53.75 42.67
C ASN A 470 51.00 -53.60 43.18
N ILE A 471 50.14 -52.93 42.41
CA ILE A 471 48.72 -52.80 42.72
C ILE A 471 48.00 -54.17 42.63
N LEU A 472 48.29 -54.96 41.60
CA LEU A 472 47.77 -56.31 41.40
C LEU A 472 48.17 -57.26 42.56
N GLN A 473 49.42 -57.19 43.04
CA GLN A 473 49.86 -57.95 44.22
C GLN A 473 49.01 -57.62 45.46
N ARG A 474 48.63 -56.34 45.65
CA ARG A 474 47.75 -55.90 46.75
C ARG A 474 46.28 -56.30 46.58
N PHE A 475 45.85 -56.65 45.37
CA PHE A 475 44.56 -57.34 45.15
C PHE A 475 44.61 -58.81 45.58
N GLY A 476 45.77 -59.34 45.99
CA GLY A 476 45.95 -60.74 46.38
C GLY A 476 46.25 -61.66 45.20
N TYR A 477 47.08 -61.22 44.25
CA TYR A 477 47.40 -62.01 43.05
C TYR A 477 48.07 -63.34 43.37
N ARG A 478 47.29 -64.43 43.28
CA ARG A 478 47.72 -65.82 43.48
C ARG A 478 47.02 -66.67 42.41
N PRO A 479 47.48 -66.62 41.14
CA PRO A 479 46.73 -67.16 40.02
C PRO A 479 46.56 -68.67 40.11
N ARG A 480 45.31 -69.13 40.30
CA ARG A 480 44.91 -70.54 40.18
C ARG A 480 44.14 -70.76 38.86
N PRO A 481 44.42 -71.83 38.09
CA PRO A 481 43.56 -72.24 36.98
C PRO A 481 42.15 -72.61 37.47
N ARG A 482 41.12 -72.32 36.65
CA ARG A 482 39.76 -72.81 36.90
C ARG A 482 39.70 -74.32 36.71
N ASP A 483 39.18 -75.04 37.70
CA ASP A 483 38.83 -76.44 37.54
C ASP A 483 37.57 -76.54 36.67
N LYS A 484 37.73 -77.11 35.48
CA LYS A 484 36.65 -77.27 34.49
C LYS A 484 35.78 -78.50 34.76
N ALA A 485 36.21 -79.46 35.57
CA ALA A 485 35.42 -80.64 35.93
C ALA A 485 34.41 -80.32 37.04
N THR A 486 34.82 -79.57 38.06
CA THR A 486 33.95 -79.14 39.17
C THR A 486 33.31 -77.77 38.95
N ASN A 487 33.72 -77.04 37.90
CA ASN A 487 33.44 -75.63 37.65
C ASN A 487 33.80 -74.73 38.86
N GLU A 488 34.96 -74.98 39.46
CA GLU A 488 35.45 -74.24 40.61
C GLU A 488 36.57 -73.25 40.24
N TRP A 489 36.50 -72.03 40.79
CA TRP A 489 37.53 -71.00 40.64
C TRP A 489 37.52 -70.02 41.81
N ASP A 490 38.45 -69.07 41.85
CA ASP A 490 38.62 -68.17 42.99
C ASP A 490 37.55 -67.07 43.08
N ASP A 491 37.45 -66.42 44.24
CA ASP A 491 36.43 -65.40 44.50
C ASP A 491 36.94 -63.97 44.21
N PRO A 492 36.36 -63.23 43.25
CA PRO A 492 36.77 -61.88 42.92
C PRO A 492 36.43 -60.84 43.99
N ASN A 493 35.63 -61.19 45.02
CA ASN A 493 35.43 -60.34 46.20
C ASN A 493 36.52 -60.57 47.27
N ALA A 494 37.23 -61.70 47.20
CA ALA A 494 38.31 -62.06 48.10
C ALA A 494 39.68 -61.68 47.51
N GLN A 495 39.96 -62.00 46.24
CA GLN A 495 41.26 -61.76 45.61
C GLN A 495 41.17 -61.65 44.08
N PHE A 496 42.28 -61.35 43.41
CA PHE A 496 42.36 -61.42 41.94
C PHE A 496 42.21 -62.87 41.44
N VAL A 497 41.40 -63.07 40.40
CA VAL A 497 41.02 -64.39 39.89
C VAL A 497 41.68 -64.69 38.53
N GLY A 498 42.37 -65.82 38.44
CA GLY A 498 43.06 -66.29 37.24
C GLY A 498 44.39 -65.59 36.93
N ASP A 499 44.96 -65.89 35.76
CA ASP A 499 46.19 -65.26 35.25
C ASP A 499 45.90 -63.84 34.74
N VAL A 500 46.75 -62.88 35.09
CA VAL A 500 46.69 -61.49 34.61
C VAL A 500 46.93 -61.36 33.10
N ASN A 501 47.58 -62.34 32.47
CA ASN A 501 47.75 -62.47 31.03
C ASN A 501 46.71 -63.40 30.39
N GLY A 502 45.79 -63.95 31.18
CA GLY A 502 44.75 -64.89 30.73
C GLY A 502 43.65 -64.23 29.90
N ASN A 503 42.67 -65.06 29.53
CA ASN A 503 41.51 -64.68 28.71
C ASN A 503 40.21 -65.10 29.42
N GLN A 504 39.30 -64.15 29.60
CA GLN A 504 38.00 -64.39 30.26
C GLN A 504 37.17 -65.45 29.52
N GLY A 505 37.05 -65.36 28.20
CA GLY A 505 36.29 -66.32 27.38
C GLY A 505 36.88 -67.74 27.36
N ALA A 506 38.16 -67.90 27.67
CA ALA A 506 38.80 -69.21 27.83
C ALA A 506 38.75 -69.75 29.27
N GLY A 507 38.32 -68.93 30.23
CA GLY A 507 38.32 -69.25 31.66
C GLY A 507 39.72 -69.28 32.28
N THR A 508 40.70 -68.55 31.73
CA THR A 508 42.10 -68.56 32.21
C THR A 508 42.52 -67.31 32.99
N GLY A 509 41.79 -66.19 32.84
CA GLY A 509 42.00 -64.95 33.59
C GLY A 509 40.68 -64.19 33.74
N TRP A 510 40.44 -63.54 34.87
CA TRP A 510 39.18 -62.84 35.14
C TRP A 510 39.34 -61.37 35.53
N GLY A 511 40.08 -61.09 36.62
CA GLY A 511 40.07 -59.76 37.26
C GLY A 511 39.62 -59.83 38.72
N VAL A 512 39.07 -58.72 39.23
CA VAL A 512 38.71 -58.57 40.65
C VAL A 512 37.57 -57.57 40.85
N TYR A 513 36.76 -57.71 41.90
CA TYR A 513 35.65 -56.80 42.20
C TYR A 513 36.07 -55.65 43.13
N ALA A 514 35.17 -54.72 43.44
CA ALA A 514 35.50 -53.50 44.17
C ALA A 514 36.05 -53.73 45.59
N GLY A 515 35.71 -54.86 46.23
CA GLY A 515 36.17 -55.20 47.59
C GLY A 515 37.70 -55.24 47.73
N PRO A 516 38.42 -56.12 47.02
CA PRO A 516 39.89 -56.14 47.08
C PRO A 516 40.54 -54.86 46.55
N VAL A 517 39.93 -54.17 45.56
CA VAL A 517 40.42 -52.87 45.07
C VAL A 517 40.33 -51.79 46.15
N ALA A 518 39.24 -51.75 46.92
CA ALA A 518 39.06 -50.87 48.07
C ALA A 518 40.10 -51.15 49.17
N ARG A 519 40.37 -52.43 49.48
CA ARG A 519 41.39 -52.80 50.47
C ARG A 519 42.79 -52.41 50.01
N ALA A 520 43.12 -52.59 48.73
CA ALA A 520 44.40 -52.14 48.16
C ALA A 520 44.53 -50.61 48.20
N ALA A 521 43.48 -49.85 47.86
CA ALA A 521 43.46 -48.39 48.01
C ALA A 521 43.71 -47.98 49.48
N GLY A 522 43.12 -48.71 50.44
CA GLY A 522 43.37 -48.53 51.88
C GLY A 522 44.83 -48.74 52.28
N GLN A 523 45.53 -49.72 51.69
CA GLN A 523 46.97 -49.93 51.92
C GLN A 523 47.84 -48.79 51.36
N TYR A 524 47.32 -48.00 50.41
CA TYR A 524 47.93 -46.74 49.94
C TYR A 524 47.43 -45.50 50.70
N GLY A 525 46.79 -45.69 51.86
CA GLY A 525 46.27 -44.60 52.70
C GLY A 525 45.04 -43.89 52.14
N ARG A 526 44.32 -44.50 51.17
CA ARG A 526 43.12 -43.89 50.56
C ARG A 526 41.84 -44.53 51.07
N ARG A 527 40.87 -43.67 51.39
CA ARG A 527 39.51 -44.09 51.73
C ARG A 527 38.75 -44.33 50.43
N THR A 528 37.70 -45.15 50.48
CA THR A 528 36.85 -45.39 49.31
C THR A 528 35.38 -45.46 49.69
N SER A 529 34.50 -45.19 48.73
CA SER A 529 33.06 -45.43 48.84
C SER A 529 32.61 -46.36 47.72
N VAL A 530 31.89 -47.43 48.07
CA VAL A 530 31.34 -48.39 47.10
C VAL A 530 29.87 -48.08 46.83
N ALA A 531 29.44 -48.19 45.58
CA ALA A 531 28.05 -48.33 45.19
C ALA A 531 27.89 -49.51 44.21
N TYR A 532 26.68 -50.04 44.13
CA TYR A 532 26.33 -51.19 43.27
C TYR A 532 25.35 -50.76 42.18
N GLY A 533 25.36 -51.48 41.06
CA GLY A 533 24.54 -51.19 39.90
C GLY A 533 24.99 -49.95 39.11
N ALA A 534 24.20 -49.60 38.08
CA ALA A 534 24.48 -48.51 37.16
C ALA A 534 24.10 -47.11 37.71
N ASN A 535 24.54 -46.79 38.93
CA ASN A 535 24.14 -45.57 39.63
C ASN A 535 24.89 -44.32 39.12
N ALA A 536 24.39 -43.75 38.02
CA ALA A 536 24.93 -42.53 37.40
C ALA A 536 24.98 -41.33 38.37
N ASN A 537 23.99 -41.19 39.25
CA ASN A 537 23.90 -40.05 40.19
C ASN A 537 24.96 -40.16 41.30
N PHE A 538 25.28 -41.37 41.78
CA PHE A 538 26.43 -41.60 42.66
C PHE A 538 27.74 -41.18 41.98
N VAL A 539 27.97 -41.61 40.73
CA VAL A 539 29.18 -41.22 39.98
C VAL A 539 29.26 -39.70 39.85
N ALA A 540 28.17 -39.05 39.44
CA ALA A 540 28.12 -37.61 39.31
C ALA A 540 28.45 -36.89 40.62
N GLN A 541 27.78 -37.25 41.72
CA GLN A 541 28.05 -36.68 43.05
C GLN A 541 29.51 -36.85 43.47
N GLN A 542 30.12 -38.01 43.24
CA GLN A 542 31.50 -38.27 43.60
C GLN A 542 32.48 -37.42 42.77
N ILE A 543 32.23 -37.25 41.46
CA ILE A 543 33.02 -36.35 40.62
C ILE A 543 32.89 -34.89 41.06
N HIS A 544 31.68 -34.41 41.39
CA HIS A 544 31.47 -33.06 41.95
C HIS A 544 32.18 -32.88 43.30
N ASN A 545 32.27 -33.95 44.11
CA ASN A 545 33.05 -33.98 45.35
C ASN A 545 34.57 -34.15 45.12
N GLY A 546 35.06 -34.14 43.88
CA GLY A 546 36.49 -34.26 43.57
C GLY A 546 37.06 -35.68 43.62
N ASN A 547 36.23 -36.73 43.60
CA ASN A 547 36.63 -38.14 43.72
C ASN A 547 36.47 -38.88 42.38
N PRO A 548 37.54 -39.47 41.80
CA PRO A 548 37.41 -40.30 40.61
C PRO A 548 36.73 -41.62 40.97
N VAL A 549 35.98 -42.19 40.02
CA VAL A 549 35.17 -43.41 40.27
C VAL A 549 35.56 -44.52 39.32
N ILE A 550 36.06 -45.62 39.86
CA ILE A 550 36.30 -46.85 39.09
C ILE A 550 34.95 -47.53 38.86
N ALA A 551 34.63 -47.87 37.62
CA ALA A 551 33.36 -48.47 37.22
C ALA A 551 33.56 -49.81 36.53
N TRP A 552 32.91 -50.84 37.04
CA TRP A 552 32.85 -52.18 36.47
C TRP A 552 31.67 -52.27 35.50
N GLY A 553 31.95 -52.73 34.29
CA GLY A 553 30.95 -52.86 33.23
C GLY A 553 31.35 -53.92 32.21
N VAL A 554 30.78 -53.80 31.01
CA VAL A 554 31.10 -54.66 29.87
C VAL A 554 31.99 -53.93 28.86
N TRP A 555 32.81 -54.67 28.11
CA TRP A 555 33.58 -54.06 27.01
C TRP A 555 32.65 -53.49 25.93
N ARG A 556 31.60 -54.25 25.57
CA ARG A 556 30.55 -53.93 24.59
C ARG A 556 29.20 -54.50 25.05
N ILE A 557 28.12 -53.94 24.52
CA ILE A 557 26.75 -54.45 24.71
C ILE A 557 26.65 -55.88 24.17
N GLY A 558 25.92 -56.76 24.87
CA GLY A 558 25.75 -58.18 24.49
C GLY A 558 26.73 -59.15 25.15
N ALA A 559 27.31 -58.80 26.30
CA ALA A 559 28.15 -59.70 27.09
C ALA A 559 27.35 -60.93 27.56
N LYS A 560 28.00 -62.10 27.59
CA LYS A 560 27.40 -63.34 28.12
C LYS A 560 27.69 -63.45 29.62
N ILE A 561 26.76 -63.96 30.41
CA ILE A 561 27.03 -64.24 31.82
C ILE A 561 27.75 -65.59 31.94
N ASP A 562 28.87 -65.60 32.67
CA ASP A 562 29.56 -66.80 33.16
C ASP A 562 29.34 -66.95 34.67
N SER A 563 29.51 -68.16 35.18
CA SER A 563 29.41 -68.46 36.61
C SER A 563 30.23 -69.68 37.01
N TRP A 564 30.76 -69.63 38.23
CA TRP A 564 31.54 -70.71 38.83
C TRP A 564 31.29 -70.80 40.34
N ARG A 565 31.65 -71.94 40.92
CA ARG A 565 31.66 -72.15 42.36
C ARG A 565 33.00 -71.71 42.94
N THR A 566 33.00 -71.11 44.11
CA THR A 566 34.22 -70.80 44.87
C THR A 566 34.53 -71.93 45.86
N PRO A 567 35.79 -72.08 46.35
CA PRO A 567 36.12 -73.06 47.39
C PRO A 567 35.27 -72.95 48.67
N SER A 568 34.68 -71.78 48.95
CA SER A 568 33.73 -71.57 50.05
C SER A 568 32.28 -71.98 49.73
N GLY A 569 32.05 -72.60 48.57
CA GLY A 569 30.73 -73.04 48.09
C GLY A 569 29.90 -71.96 47.39
N ARG A 570 30.23 -70.67 47.54
CA ARG A 570 29.48 -69.55 46.94
C ARG A 570 29.57 -69.55 45.42
N ILE A 571 28.46 -69.26 44.74
CA ILE A 571 28.43 -69.02 43.29
C ILE A 571 28.82 -67.58 42.99
N VAL A 572 29.77 -67.40 42.08
CA VAL A 572 30.11 -66.11 41.49
C VAL A 572 29.48 -66.05 40.10
N SER A 573 29.02 -64.86 39.71
CA SER A 573 28.50 -64.59 38.37
C SER A 573 28.99 -63.22 37.90
N GLY A 574 29.25 -63.10 36.61
CA GLY A 574 29.68 -61.85 35.97
C GLY A 574 29.67 -61.93 34.45
N PRO A 575 29.84 -60.81 33.75
CA PRO A 575 29.82 -60.75 32.29
C PRO A 575 31.14 -61.19 31.66
N ILE A 576 31.09 -61.70 30.44
CA ILE A 576 32.23 -61.85 29.54
C ILE A 576 31.94 -61.12 28.23
N PRO A 577 32.80 -60.19 27.78
CA PRO A 577 33.94 -59.61 28.50
C PRO A 577 33.55 -58.54 29.54
N MET A 578 33.92 -58.75 30.80
CA MET A 578 33.97 -57.72 31.84
C MET A 578 35.10 -56.73 31.53
N HIS A 579 34.88 -55.44 31.82
CA HIS A 579 35.91 -54.42 31.69
C HIS A 579 35.73 -53.27 32.68
N VAL A 580 36.84 -52.71 33.16
CA VAL A 580 36.87 -51.72 34.24
C VAL A 580 37.56 -50.44 33.79
N ARG A 581 36.95 -49.29 34.12
CA ARG A 581 37.35 -47.96 33.63
C ARG A 581 37.32 -46.93 34.74
N LEU A 582 38.07 -45.83 34.59
CA LEU A 582 38.02 -44.72 35.53
C LEU A 582 37.17 -43.56 34.99
N ILE A 583 36.12 -43.19 35.70
CA ILE A 583 35.38 -41.95 35.47
C ILE A 583 36.14 -40.78 36.11
N VAL A 584 36.38 -39.74 35.32
CA VAL A 584 37.23 -38.58 35.68
C VAL A 584 36.55 -37.22 35.46
N GLY A 585 35.28 -37.22 35.04
CA GLY A 585 34.50 -36.01 34.86
C GLY A 585 33.03 -36.30 34.59
N VAL A 586 32.19 -35.28 34.73
CA VAL A 586 30.76 -35.31 34.47
C VAL A 586 30.34 -34.02 33.76
N ARG A 587 29.43 -34.15 32.80
CA ARG A 587 28.61 -33.04 32.30
C ARG A 587 27.24 -33.20 32.93
N GLY A 588 26.86 -32.23 33.75
CA GLY A 588 25.56 -32.10 34.39
C GLY A 588 25.61 -32.11 35.92
N GLU A 589 24.51 -31.71 36.53
CA GLU A 589 24.33 -31.64 37.99
C GLU A 589 24.20 -33.04 38.62
N PRO A 590 24.56 -33.23 39.91
CA PRO A 590 24.61 -34.57 40.53
C PRO A 590 23.33 -35.39 40.46
N HIS A 591 22.17 -34.73 40.54
CA HIS A 591 20.85 -35.37 40.44
C HIS A 591 20.39 -35.69 39.00
N ASP A 592 20.99 -35.05 37.99
CA ASP A 592 20.66 -35.25 36.57
C ASP A 592 21.91 -35.10 35.68
N PRO A 593 22.83 -36.08 35.72
CA PRO A 593 24.02 -36.07 34.89
C PRO A 593 23.67 -36.37 33.43
N LEU A 594 24.18 -35.58 32.49
CA LEU A 594 23.98 -35.77 31.05
C LEU A 594 25.02 -36.71 30.42
N GLY A 595 26.18 -36.89 31.07
CA GLY A 595 27.23 -37.80 30.64
C GLY A 595 28.54 -37.65 31.39
N PHE A 596 29.52 -38.48 31.04
CA PHE A 596 30.74 -38.72 31.82
C PHE A 596 31.99 -38.71 30.94
N TYR A 597 33.08 -38.18 31.48
CA TYR A 597 34.42 -38.28 30.89
C TYR A 597 35.14 -39.48 31.51
N VAL A 598 35.73 -40.32 30.67
CA VAL A 598 36.21 -41.66 31.05
C VAL A 598 37.64 -41.86 30.58
N ASN A 599 38.53 -42.29 31.46
CA ASN A 599 39.81 -42.89 31.11
C ASN A 599 39.62 -44.42 31.05
N ASP A 600 39.60 -44.96 29.84
CA ASP A 600 39.55 -46.41 29.58
C ASP A 600 40.99 -46.96 29.44
N PRO A 601 41.44 -47.89 30.31
CA PRO A 601 42.79 -48.44 30.27
C PRO A 601 43.20 -49.15 28.97
N ILE A 602 42.25 -49.46 28.08
CA ILE A 602 42.52 -50.00 26.73
C ILE A 602 42.22 -48.95 25.66
N ALA A 603 41.05 -48.31 25.73
CA ALA A 603 40.52 -47.48 24.64
C ALA A 603 40.94 -46.00 24.68
N GLY A 604 41.60 -45.54 25.75
CA GLY A 604 42.01 -44.14 25.89
C GLY A 604 40.96 -43.26 26.57
N ARG A 605 40.95 -41.97 26.21
CA ARG A 605 40.02 -40.99 26.80
C ARG A 605 38.72 -40.93 25.99
N LEU A 606 37.59 -41.20 26.65
CA LEU A 606 36.25 -41.25 26.05
C LEU A 606 35.30 -40.24 26.72
N TYR A 607 34.19 -39.95 26.04
CA TYR A 607 33.01 -39.34 26.65
C TYR A 607 31.80 -40.24 26.38
N TRP A 608 31.00 -40.47 27.42
CA TRP A 608 29.77 -41.28 27.35
C TRP A 608 28.56 -40.44 27.74
N THR A 609 27.44 -40.60 27.04
CA THR A 609 26.15 -40.13 27.53
C THR A 609 25.73 -40.89 28.79
N ARG A 610 24.81 -40.34 29.59
CA ARG A 610 24.20 -41.06 30.73
C ARG A 610 23.70 -42.45 30.32
N ALA A 611 23.03 -42.54 29.16
CA ALA A 611 22.51 -43.81 28.63
C ALA A 611 23.64 -44.81 28.29
N GLN A 612 24.73 -44.36 27.66
CA GLN A 612 25.89 -45.22 27.37
C GLN A 612 26.56 -45.73 28.65
N PHE A 613 26.78 -44.85 29.64
CA PHE A 613 27.31 -45.24 30.95
C PHE A 613 26.39 -46.27 31.63
N VAL A 614 25.08 -46.03 31.66
CA VAL A 614 24.12 -46.94 32.27
C VAL A 614 24.10 -48.28 31.55
N ALA A 615 24.06 -48.33 30.22
CA ALA A 615 24.07 -49.57 29.45
C ALA A 615 25.36 -50.38 29.66
N MET A 616 26.53 -49.73 29.62
CA MET A 616 27.82 -50.40 29.82
C MET A 616 28.01 -50.91 31.25
N THR A 617 27.47 -50.22 32.25
CA THR A 617 27.57 -50.62 33.67
C THR A 617 26.52 -51.69 34.01
N ALA A 618 25.25 -51.49 33.62
CA ALA A 618 24.16 -52.43 33.89
C ALA A 618 24.35 -53.77 33.18
N GLY A 619 25.02 -53.79 32.02
CA GLY A 619 25.39 -55.02 31.32
C GLY A 619 26.26 -55.98 32.14
N ALA A 620 26.88 -55.53 33.23
CA ALA A 620 27.62 -56.39 34.15
C ALA A 620 26.74 -57.10 35.20
N GLY A 621 25.44 -56.81 35.27
CA GLY A 621 24.49 -57.49 36.15
C GLY A 621 24.97 -57.49 37.62
N PRO A 622 25.09 -58.65 38.29
CA PRO A 622 25.61 -58.75 39.66
C PRO A 622 27.03 -58.19 39.86
N ALA A 623 27.83 -58.08 38.80
CA ALA A 623 29.19 -57.52 38.84
C ALA A 623 29.23 -55.99 38.60
N ALA A 624 28.07 -55.33 38.39
CA ALA A 624 28.00 -53.89 38.23
C ALA A 624 28.34 -53.17 39.55
N GLN A 625 29.52 -52.57 39.61
CA GLN A 625 30.09 -51.97 40.82
C GLN A 625 30.76 -50.63 40.51
N LEU A 626 30.78 -49.75 41.50
CA LEU A 626 31.33 -48.40 41.43
C LEU A 626 32.17 -48.16 42.69
N LEU A 627 33.43 -47.72 42.54
CA LEU A 627 34.34 -47.44 43.65
C LEU A 627 34.91 -46.03 43.51
N ALA A 628 34.43 -45.10 44.33
CA ALA A 628 35.00 -43.77 44.45
C ALA A 628 36.26 -43.81 45.32
N VAL A 629 37.33 -43.13 44.91
CA VAL A 629 38.60 -43.04 45.66
C VAL A 629 38.76 -41.64 46.25
N HIS A 630 39.03 -41.56 47.55
CA HIS A 630 39.13 -40.31 48.33
C HIS A 630 40.58 -39.91 48.62
#